data_AF-A0A430R9J8-F1
#
_entry.id   AF-A0A430R9J8-F1
#
_cell.length_a   1.000
_cell.length_b   1.000
_cell.length_c   1.000
_cell.angle_alpha   90.00
_cell.angle_beta   90.00
_cell.angle_gamma   90.00
#
_symmetry.space_group_name_H-M   'P 1'
#
loop_
_entity.id
_entity.type
_entity.pdbx_description
1 polymer ?
#
loop_
_entity_poly.entity_id
_entity_poly.type
_entity_poly.pdbx_seq_one_letter_code
_entity_poly.pdbx_strand_id
1 'polypeptide(L)' 'MKQKEFYRLLEDATEVRMDPSGRRFLVRLPLLGWRAYRLEGEEVSLEAEGEEALARFGEAA' A
#
# COMPACT_ATOMS: atom_id res chain seq x y z
N MET A 1 10.70 4.09 -0.08
CA MET A 1 10.44 5.23 0.83
C MET A 1 10.62 4.76 2.26
N LYS A 2 10.93 5.64 3.21
CA LYS A 2 11.04 5.22 4.61
C LYS A 2 9.67 4.93 5.20
N GLN A 3 9.60 3.98 6.14
CA GLN A 3 8.37 3.59 6.84
C GLN A 3 7.64 4.80 7.46
N LYS A 4 8.39 5.74 8.04
CA LYS A 4 7.81 6.96 8.62
C LYS A 4 7.13 7.85 7.57
N GLU A 5 7.70 7.94 6.37
CA GLU A 5 7.12 8.68 5.25
C GLU A 5 5.87 7.97 4.72
N PHE A 6 5.91 6.64 4.66
CA PHE A 6 4.77 5.83 4.27
C PHE A 6 3.59 6.00 5.23
N TYR A 7 3.83 5.99 6.54
CA TYR A 7 2.74 6.19 7.50
C TYR A 7 2.11 7.57 7.38
N ARG A 8 2.88 8.62 7.05
CA ARG A 8 2.30 9.94 6.73
C ARG A 8 1.45 9.89 5.46
N LEU A 9 1.89 9.18 4.43
CA LEU A 9 1.10 8.98 3.22
C LEU A 9 -0.23 8.24 3.49
N LEU A 10 -0.28 7.35 4.48
CA LEU A 10 -1.53 6.69 4.88
C LEU A 10 -2.53 7.67 5.53
N GLU A 11 -2.08 8.76 6.14
CA GLU A 11 -2.97 9.78 6.72
C GLU A 11 -3.79 10.49 5.64
N ASP A 12 -3.24 10.63 4.43
CA ASP A 12 -3.92 11.21 3.27
C ASP A 12 -4.77 10.19 2.49
N ALA A 13 -4.74 8.91 2.87
CA ALA A 13 -5.43 7.85 2.15
C ALA A 13 -6.94 7.85 2.44
N THR A 14 -7.73 7.66 1.39
CA THR A 14 -9.19 7.47 1.51
C THR A 14 -9.57 6.05 1.95
N GLU A 15 -8.72 5.07 1.65
CA GLU A 15 -8.91 3.69 2.06
C GLU A 15 -7.56 3.00 2.21
N VAL A 16 -7.44 2.17 3.26
CA VAL A 16 -6.25 1.35 3.51
C VAL A 16 -6.69 -0.06 3.87
N ARG A 17 -6.17 -1.04 3.14
CA ARG A 17 -6.29 -2.47 3.48
C ARG A 17 -4.91 -3.02 3.76
N MET A 18 -4.83 -3.93 4.71
CA MET A 18 -3.59 -4.57 5.13
C MET A 18 -3.78 -6.08 5.10
N ASP A 19 -2.77 -6.80 4.63
CA ASP A 19 -2.80 -8.25 4.66
C ASP A 19 -2.60 -8.77 6.11
N PRO A 20 -2.92 -10.04 6.41
CA PRO A 20 -2.76 -10.60 7.75
C PRO A 20 -1.34 -10.55 8.31
N SER A 21 -0.30 -10.54 7.46
CA SER A 21 1.10 -10.45 7.92
C SER A 21 1.50 -9.02 8.35
N GLY A 22 0.69 -8.02 8.01
CA GLY A 22 0.99 -6.61 8.27
C GLY A 22 2.14 -6.06 7.40
N ARG A 23 2.49 -6.75 6.32
CA ARG A 23 3.62 -6.38 5.45
C ARG A 23 3.19 -5.86 4.09
N ARG A 24 1.95 -6.09 3.67
CA ARG A 24 1.39 -5.60 2.42
C ARG A 24 0.20 -4.70 2.70
N PHE A 25 0.17 -3.60 1.96
CA PHE A 25 -0.83 -2.57 2.08
C PHE A 25 -1.41 -2.27 0.70
N LEU A 26 -2.72 -2.19 0.61
CA LEU A 26 -3.42 -1.63 -0.54
C LEU A 26 -4.03 -0.30 -0.10
N VAL A 27 -3.58 0.77 -0.75
CA VAL A 27 -3.86 2.15 -0.35
C VAL A 27 -4.57 2.85 -1.50
N ARG A 28 -5.67 3.56 -1.19
CA ARG A 28 -6.35 4.43 -2.15
C ARG A 28 -6.08 5.89 -1.81
N LEU A 29 -5.28 6.54 -2.64
CA LEU A 29 -4.97 7.96 -2.49
C LEU A 29 -5.95 8.82 -3.32
N PRO A 30 -6.37 10.00 -2.81
CA PRO A 30 -7.08 10.98 -3.61
C PRO A 30 -6.30 11.31 -4.88
N LEU A 31 -7.00 11.40 -6.02
CA LEU A 31 -6.46 11.73 -7.35
C LEU A 31 -5.48 10.71 -7.97
N LEU A 32 -4.78 9.90 -7.16
CA LEU A 32 -3.81 8.91 -7.64
C LEU A 32 -4.39 7.50 -7.75
N GLY A 33 -5.50 7.21 -7.06
CA GLY A 33 -6.17 5.92 -7.12
C GLY A 33 -5.49 4.85 -6.25
N TRP A 34 -5.59 3.60 -6.69
CA TRP A 34 -5.11 2.42 -5.95
C TRP A 34 -3.60 2.20 -6.09
N ARG A 35 -2.95 1.82 -5.00
CA ARG A 35 -1.52 1.51 -4.94
C ARG A 35 -1.24 0.40 -3.95
N ALA A 36 -0.40 -0.56 -4.35
CA ALA A 36 0.03 -1.66 -3.50
C ALA A 36 1.45 -1.39 -3.00
N TYR A 37 1.66 -1.51 -1.69
CA TYR A 37 2.94 -1.29 -1.04
C TYR A 37 3.35 -2.51 -0.23
N ARG A 38 4.66 -2.73 -0.12
CA ARG A 38 5.26 -3.73 0.76
C ARG A 38 6.19 -3.07 1.76
N LEU A 39 6.04 -3.43 3.03
CA LEU A 39 6.88 -3.04 4.14
C LEU A 39 7.90 -4.14 4.44
N GLU A 40 9.18 -3.79 4.37
CA GLU A 40 10.32 -4.66 4.67
C GLU A 40 11.25 -3.96 5.65
N GLY A 41 11.05 -4.22 6.95
CA GLY A 41 11.77 -3.51 8.01
C GLY A 41 11.34 -2.03 8.06
N GLU A 42 12.30 -1.12 7.85
CA GLU A 42 12.06 0.34 7.83
C GLU A 42 11.88 0.89 6.40
N GLU A 43 11.89 0.03 5.39
CA GLU A 43 11.74 0.39 3.98
C GLU A 43 10.35 0.00 3.47
N VAL A 44 9.77 0.85 2.64
CA VAL A 44 8.50 0.60 1.95
C VAL A 44 8.68 0.76 0.45
N SER A 45 8.27 -0.27 -0.29
CA SER A 45 8.36 -0.35 -1.75
C SER A 45 6.97 -0.33 -2.37
N LEU A 46 6.80 0.43 -3.46
CA LEU A 46 5.59 0.39 -4.29
C LEU A 46 5.67 -0.84 -5.20
N GLU A 47 4.70 -1.76 -5.07
CA GLU A 47 4.65 -2.99 -5.87
C GLU A 47 3.81 -2.84 -7.14
N ALA A 48 2.75 -2.02 -7.11
CA ALA A 48 1.84 -1.83 -8.24
C ALA A 48 0.96 -0.58 -8.06
N GLU A 49 0.36 -0.13 -9.16
CA GLU A 49 -0.59 0.99 -9.21
C GLU A 49 -1.85 0.62 -9.99
N GLY A 50 -2.94 1.34 -9.75
CA GLY A 50 -4.21 1.17 -10.47
C GLY A 50 -4.84 -0.21 -10.27
N GLU A 51 -5.34 -0.79 -11.36
CA GLU A 51 -5.99 -2.10 -11.34
C GLU A 51 -5.02 -3.25 -10.97
N GLU A 52 -3.74 -3.12 -11.31
CA GLU A 52 -2.71 -4.10 -10.96
C GLU A 52 -2.48 -4.18 -9.45
N ALA A 53 -2.64 -3.05 -8.74
CA ALA A 53 -2.57 -3.02 -7.28
C ALA A 53 -3.70 -3.84 -6.64
N LEU A 54 -4.91 -3.76 -7.20
CA LEU A 54 -6.06 -4.55 -6.73
C LEU A 54 -5.83 -6.05 -6.96
N ALA A 55 -5.36 -6.42 -8.16
CA ALA A 55 -5.08 -7.81 -8.51
C ALA A 55 -4.04 -8.43 -7.58
N ARG A 56 -2.88 -7.77 -7.42
CA ARG A 56 -1.78 -8.29 -6.59
C ARG A 56 -2.11 -8.41 -5.11
N PHE A 57 -2.96 -7.53 -4.60
CA PHE A 57 -3.39 -7.61 -3.20
C PHE A 57 -4.38 -8.77 -2.99
N GLY A 58 -5.22 -9.08 -3.98
CA GLY A 58 -6.18 -10.19 -3.93
C GLY A 58 -5.53 -11.58 -4.03
N GLU A 59 -4.40 -11.71 -4.75
CA GLU A 59 -3.65 -12.99 -4.85
C GLU A 59 -2.94 -13.38 -3.55
N ALA A 60 -2.81 -12.45 -2.60
CA ALA A 60 -2.05 -12.63 -1.36
C ALA A 60 -2.93 -12.94 -0.13
N ALA A 61 -4.26 -12.94 -0.28
CA ALA A 61 -5.24 -13.10 0.79
C ALA A 61 -5.79 -14.52 0.92
#